data_AF-A0A2E0ECJ8-F1
#
_entry.id   AF-A0A2E0ECJ8-F1
#
_cell.length_a   1.000
_cell.length_b   1.000
_cell.length_c   1.000
_cell.angle_alpha   90.00
_cell.angle_beta   90.00
_cell.angle_gamma   90.00
#
_symmetry.space_group_name_H-M   'P 1'
#
loop_
_entity.id
_entity.type
_entity.pdbx_description
1 polymer ?
#
loop_
_entity_poly.entity_id
_entity_poly.type
_entity_poly.pdbx_seq_one_letter_code
_entity_poly.pdbx_strand_id
1 'polypeptide(L)'
;MNDNYNIKPNHSRKNMSNEFRFLGQTIPNLAIISGSFLILWGLISFFASDSGSFTAFIPSFFGTPLLILGYLSNRDESKKHHYMHASMVFALFSVFGGLRIFQLEDASNLTLASHLVLLLVGIIFMIGGILSFRHARKLRESLGE
;
A
#
# COMPACT_ATOMS: atom_id res chain seq x y z
N MET A 1 -10.42 -51.86 -18.86
CA MET A 1 -10.03 -51.51 -17.48
C MET A 1 -9.96 -49.98 -17.45
N ASN A 2 -11.05 -49.30 -17.12
CA ASN A 2 -11.13 -47.83 -17.13
C ASN A 2 -10.72 -47.31 -15.74
N ASP A 3 -9.49 -46.83 -15.63
CA ASP A 3 -9.04 -46.09 -14.46
C ASP A 3 -9.64 -44.67 -14.51
N ASN A 4 -10.84 -44.55 -13.96
CA ASN A 4 -11.43 -43.26 -13.62
C ASN A 4 -10.66 -42.68 -12.44
N TYR A 5 -9.55 -41.98 -12.73
CA TYR A 5 -8.90 -41.10 -11.77
C TYR A 5 -9.86 -39.96 -11.44
N ASN A 6 -10.65 -40.16 -10.41
CA ASN A 6 -11.54 -39.18 -9.82
C ASN A 6 -10.69 -38.13 -9.09
N ILE A 7 -10.04 -37.24 -9.86
CA ILE A 7 -9.36 -36.08 -9.32
C ILE A 7 -10.45 -35.16 -8.77
N LYS A 8 -10.78 -35.32 -7.47
CA LYS A 8 -11.52 -34.30 -6.75
C LYS A 8 -10.72 -33.00 -6.92
N PRO A 9 -11.28 -31.94 -7.55
CA PRO A 9 -10.60 -30.67 -7.59
C PRO A 9 -10.41 -30.24 -6.14
N ASN A 10 -9.17 -30.27 -5.67
CA ASN A 10 -8.82 -29.76 -4.35
C ASN A 10 -9.22 -28.29 -4.35
N HIS A 11 -10.29 -27.96 -3.62
CA HIS A 11 -10.88 -26.63 -3.56
C HIS A 11 -9.86 -25.56 -3.13
N SER A 12 -8.77 -25.98 -2.46
CA SER A 12 -7.62 -25.14 -2.11
C SER A 12 -6.85 -24.58 -3.31
N ARG A 13 -6.77 -25.30 -4.45
CA ARG A 13 -6.07 -24.78 -5.66
C ARG A 13 -6.82 -23.67 -6.38
N LYS A 14 -8.15 -23.61 -6.28
CA LYS A 14 -8.96 -22.57 -6.96
C LYS A 14 -8.86 -21.21 -6.24
N ASN A 15 -8.56 -21.21 -4.95
CA ASN A 15 -8.47 -20.00 -4.14
C ASN A 15 -7.13 -19.26 -4.31
N MET A 16 -6.04 -19.96 -4.63
CA MET A 16 -4.74 -19.32 -4.86
C MET A 16 -4.61 -18.59 -6.22
N SER A 17 -5.41 -18.93 -7.23
CA SER A 17 -5.27 -18.36 -8.58
C SER A 17 -5.93 -17.00 -8.77
N ASN A 18 -6.85 -16.62 -7.88
CA ASN A 18 -7.70 -15.45 -8.07
C ASN A 18 -7.36 -14.29 -7.14
N GLU A 19 -6.48 -14.49 -6.15
CA GLU A 19 -6.07 -13.43 -5.24
C GLU A 19 -5.07 -12.50 -5.93
N PHE A 20 -5.38 -11.20 -5.96
CA PHE A 20 -4.52 -10.20 -6.59
C PHE A 20 -3.24 -10.00 -5.77
N ARG A 21 -2.09 -10.15 -6.43
CA ARG A 21 -0.77 -9.91 -5.82
C ARG A 21 -0.02 -8.86 -6.63
N PHE A 22 0.52 -7.87 -5.93
CA PHE A 22 1.40 -6.85 -6.47
C PHE A 22 2.77 -6.99 -5.82
N LEU A 23 3.83 -7.11 -6.62
CA LEU A 23 5.19 -7.40 -6.12
C LEU A 23 5.27 -8.67 -5.24
N GLY A 24 4.43 -9.68 -5.54
CA GLY A 24 4.33 -10.93 -4.76
C GLY A 24 3.55 -10.81 -3.44
N GLN A 25 3.09 -9.61 -3.08
CA GLN A 25 2.35 -9.33 -1.85
C GLN A 25 0.88 -9.03 -2.11
N THR A 26 0.02 -9.30 -1.13
CA THR A 26 -1.37 -8.82 -1.15
C THR A 26 -1.39 -7.31 -0.91
N ILE A 27 -2.45 -6.61 -1.32
CA ILE A 27 -2.52 -5.15 -1.10
C ILE A 27 -2.52 -4.78 0.39
N PRO A 28 -3.21 -5.49 1.31
CA PRO A 28 -3.10 -5.18 2.74
C PRO A 28 -1.67 -5.30 3.27
N ASN A 29 -0.95 -6.35 2.86
CA ASN A 29 0.46 -6.49 3.21
C ASN A 29 1.32 -5.38 2.58
N LEU A 30 1.04 -4.99 1.34
CA LEU A 30 1.68 -3.86 0.70
C LEU A 30 1.48 -2.58 1.53
N ALA A 31 0.27 -2.33 2.05
CA ALA A 31 -0.03 -1.18 2.90
C ALA A 31 0.78 -1.21 4.21
N ILE A 32 0.86 -2.38 4.85
CA ILE A 32 1.65 -2.57 6.07
C ILE A 32 3.14 -2.33 5.80
N ILE A 33 3.68 -2.90 4.72
CA ILE A 33 5.10 -2.76 4.35
C ILE A 33 5.40 -1.30 4.01
N SER A 34 4.61 -0.67 3.14
CA SER A 34 4.76 0.73 2.76
C SER A 34 4.62 1.67 3.95
N GLY A 35 3.63 1.45 4.81
CA GLY A 35 3.43 2.22 6.03
C GLY A 35 4.58 2.08 7.02
N SER A 36 5.05 0.85 7.25
CA SER A 36 6.20 0.57 8.12
C SER A 36 7.48 1.24 7.59
N PHE A 37 7.70 1.16 6.28
CA PHE A 37 8.84 1.78 5.62
C PHE A 37 8.80 3.31 5.74
N LEU A 38 7.63 3.94 5.53
CA LEU A 38 7.46 5.39 5.69
C LEU A 38 7.68 5.85 7.14
N ILE A 39 7.18 5.09 8.11
CA ILE A 39 7.40 5.38 9.54
C ILE A 39 8.89 5.32 9.85
N LEU A 40 9.57 4.24 9.46
CA LEU A 40 10.99 4.06 9.72
C LEU A 40 11.82 5.16 9.06
N TRP A 41 11.53 5.48 7.79
CA TRP A 41 12.20 6.55 7.06
C TRP A 41 12.03 7.91 7.73
N GLY A 42 10.80 8.27 8.11
CA GLY A 42 10.54 9.56 8.77
C GLY A 42 11.18 9.67 10.15
N LEU A 43 11.31 8.56 10.91
CA LEU A 43 12.08 8.54 12.15
C LEU A 43 13.58 8.78 11.89
N ILE A 44 14.15 8.05 10.93
CA ILE A 44 15.58 8.21 10.55
C ILE A 44 15.83 9.66 10.10
N SER A 45 14.95 10.19 9.27
CA SER A 45 15.04 11.55 8.75
C SER A 45 14.91 12.61 9.84
N PHE A 46 14.06 12.40 10.85
CA PHE A 46 13.95 13.30 11.99
C PHE A 46 15.23 13.36 12.82
N PHE A 47 15.82 12.20 13.16
CA PHE A 47 17.05 12.15 13.96
C PHE A 47 18.30 12.58 13.18
N ALA A 48 18.32 12.36 11.87
CA ALA A 48 19.42 12.78 11.01
C ALA A 48 19.34 14.27 10.62
N SER A 49 18.24 14.97 10.89
CA SER A 49 18.10 16.39 10.59
C SER A 49 18.73 17.22 11.71
N ASP A 50 19.87 17.86 11.44
CA ASP A 50 20.55 18.75 12.39
C ASP A 50 19.68 19.92 12.89
N SER A 51 18.69 20.33 12.08
CA SER A 51 17.75 21.40 12.42
C SER A 51 16.50 20.97 13.20
N GLY A 52 16.32 19.66 13.46
CA GLY A 52 15.08 19.15 14.07
C GLY A 52 13.83 19.46 13.23
N SER A 53 13.96 19.47 11.90
CA SER A 53 12.91 19.93 11.00
C SER A 53 11.69 19.02 11.09
N PHE A 54 10.61 19.50 11.71
CA PHE A 54 9.34 18.76 11.83
C PHE A 54 8.78 18.30 10.48
N THR A 55 9.16 18.97 9.39
CA THR A 55 8.78 18.57 8.02
C THR A 55 9.43 17.25 7.57
N ALA A 56 10.60 16.90 8.10
CA ALA A 56 11.26 15.62 7.82
C ALA A 56 10.45 14.40 8.33
N PHE A 57 9.58 14.62 9.33
CA PHE A 57 8.74 13.62 9.97
C PHE A 57 7.39 13.38 9.26
N ILE A 58 7.04 14.21 8.27
CA ILE A 58 5.81 14.07 7.48
C ILE A 58 5.59 12.64 6.96
N PRO A 59 6.62 11.90 6.46
CA PRO A 59 6.42 10.54 5.99
C PRO A 59 5.86 9.59 7.04
N SER A 60 6.30 9.70 8.30
CA SER A 60 5.78 8.87 9.38
C SER A 60 4.30 9.17 9.67
N PHE A 61 3.91 10.45 9.59
CA PHE A 61 2.51 10.86 9.81
C PHE A 61 1.54 10.23 8.81
N PHE A 62 1.94 10.07 7.54
CA PHE A 62 1.14 9.36 6.53
C PHE A 62 1.32 7.84 6.60
N GLY A 63 2.50 7.36 7.02
CA GLY A 63 2.78 5.94 7.19
C GLY A 63 1.97 5.28 8.32
N THR A 64 1.73 5.99 9.43
CA THR A 64 0.94 5.48 10.57
C THR A 64 -0.49 5.07 10.21
N PRO A 65 -1.34 5.94 9.64
CA PRO A 65 -2.70 5.53 9.25
C PRO A 65 -2.67 4.45 8.17
N LEU A 66 -1.71 4.47 7.24
CA LEU A 66 -1.57 3.45 6.22
C LEU A 66 -1.26 2.06 6.82
N LEU A 67 -0.35 2.01 7.80
CA LEU A 67 0.00 0.79 8.52
C LEU A 67 -1.20 0.26 9.32
N ILE A 68 -1.86 1.14 10.08
CA ILE A 68 -3.02 0.78 10.91
C ILE A 68 -4.13 0.21 10.03
N LEU A 69 -4.51 0.91 8.96
CA LEU A 69 -5.55 0.46 8.04
C LEU A 69 -5.19 -0.85 7.33
N GLY A 70 -3.93 -1.02 6.93
CA GLY A 70 -3.43 -2.29 6.38
C GLY A 70 -3.53 -3.44 7.38
N TYR A 71 -3.17 -3.19 8.63
CA TYR A 71 -3.28 -4.18 9.71
C TYR A 71 -4.74 -4.56 10.00
N LEU A 72 -5.63 -3.55 10.10
CA LEU A 72 -7.06 -3.78 10.30
C LEU A 72 -7.67 -4.55 9.13
N SER A 73 -7.26 -4.26 7.90
CA SER A 73 -7.73 -5.00 6.71
C SER A 73 -7.35 -6.48 6.73
N ASN A 74 -6.23 -6.86 7.37
CA ASN A 74 -5.85 -8.26 7.54
C ASN A 74 -6.62 -8.95 8.66
N ARG A 75 -7.04 -8.20 9.69
CA ARG A 75 -7.81 -8.76 10.81
C ARG A 75 -9.30 -8.91 10.51
N ASP A 76 -9.88 -7.98 9.75
CA ASP A 76 -11.31 -7.94 9.47
C ASP A 76 -11.57 -8.07 7.97
N GLU A 77 -11.65 -9.32 7.52
CA GLU A 77 -11.85 -9.64 6.10
C GLU A 77 -13.22 -9.18 5.57
N SER A 78 -14.23 -9.06 6.46
CA SER A 78 -15.58 -8.64 6.09
C SER A 78 -15.61 -7.18 5.60
N LYS A 79 -14.76 -6.34 6.19
CA LYS A 79 -14.66 -4.90 5.88
C LYS A 79 -13.38 -4.53 5.14
N LYS A 80 -12.59 -5.51 4.69
CA LYS A 80 -11.30 -5.28 4.00
C LYS A 80 -11.38 -4.19 2.94
N HIS A 81 -12.40 -4.22 2.09
CA HIS A 81 -12.56 -3.25 1.00
C HIS A 81 -12.68 -1.80 1.48
N HIS A 82 -13.32 -1.55 2.62
CA HIS A 82 -13.48 -0.21 3.18
C HIS A 82 -12.15 0.31 3.73
N TYR A 83 -11.41 -0.52 4.47
CA TYR A 83 -10.09 -0.17 4.99
C TYR A 83 -9.12 0.11 3.83
N MET A 84 -9.17 -0.69 2.77
CA MET A 84 -8.30 -0.49 1.61
C MET A 84 -8.67 0.74 0.79
N HIS A 85 -9.96 1.10 0.70
CA HIS A 85 -10.36 2.35 0.07
C HIS A 85 -9.90 3.57 0.90
N ALA A 86 -10.03 3.49 2.23
CA ALA A 86 -9.48 4.51 3.12
C ALA A 86 -7.96 4.65 2.96
N SER A 87 -7.22 3.55 2.92
CA SER A 87 -5.77 3.55 2.66
C SER A 87 -5.40 4.24 1.34
N MET A 88 -6.21 4.07 0.30
CA MET A 88 -6.01 4.74 -0.98
C MET A 88 -6.22 6.25 -0.90
N VAL A 89 -7.17 6.72 -0.10
CA VAL A 89 -7.35 8.15 0.16
C VAL A 89 -6.13 8.73 0.88
N PHE A 90 -5.61 8.04 1.90
CA PHE A 90 -4.37 8.46 2.57
C PHE A 90 -3.16 8.45 1.63
N ALA A 91 -3.05 7.46 0.74
CA ALA A 91 -2.00 7.42 -0.27
C ALA A 91 -2.11 8.59 -1.26
N LEU A 92 -3.33 9.01 -1.62
CA LEU A 92 -3.54 10.21 -2.43
C LEU A 92 -3.05 11.48 -1.72
N PHE A 93 -3.40 11.65 -0.45
CA PHE A 93 -2.88 12.77 0.35
C PHE A 93 -1.35 12.72 0.51
N SER A 94 -0.79 11.52 0.64
CA SER A 94 0.66 11.30 0.66
C SER A 94 1.33 11.79 -0.63
N VAL A 95 0.75 11.50 -1.80
CA VAL A 95 1.25 12.00 -3.08
C VAL A 95 1.17 13.53 -3.15
N PHE A 96 0.05 14.13 -2.73
CA PHE A 96 -0.06 15.59 -2.66
C PHE A 96 0.94 16.23 -1.68
N GLY A 97 1.18 15.57 -0.53
CA GLY A 97 2.23 15.96 0.41
C GLY A 97 3.60 15.91 -0.23
N GLY A 98 3.92 14.82 -0.95
CA GLY A 98 5.17 14.64 -1.67
C GLY A 98 5.38 15.63 -2.83
N LEU A 99 4.31 16.05 -3.52
CA LEU A 99 4.39 17.05 -4.60
C LEU A 99 4.86 18.43 -4.13
N ARG A 100 4.86 18.70 -2.81
CA ARG A 100 5.43 19.93 -2.27
C ARG A 100 6.92 20.11 -2.56
N ILE A 101 7.64 19.07 -3.00
CA ILE A 101 9.03 19.20 -3.48
C ILE A 101 9.23 20.35 -4.50
N PHE A 102 8.23 20.63 -5.33
CA PHE A 102 8.31 21.69 -6.35
C PHE A 102 8.11 23.10 -5.78
N GLN A 103 7.65 23.21 -4.53
CA GLN A 103 7.37 24.48 -3.85
C GLN A 103 8.39 24.78 -2.73
N LEU A 104 9.26 23.82 -2.42
CA LEU A 104 10.27 23.96 -1.38
C LEU A 104 11.50 24.67 -1.95
N GLU A 105 11.60 25.98 -1.70
CA GLU A 105 12.83 26.75 -1.91
C GLU A 105 13.75 26.56 -0.69
N ASP A 106 15.05 26.34 -0.92
CA ASP A 106 16.10 26.16 0.11
C ASP A 106 15.86 25.01 1.12
N ALA A 107 15.15 23.96 0.73
CA ALA A 107 14.99 22.78 1.58
C ALA A 107 16.29 21.96 1.68
N SER A 108 16.55 21.41 2.87
CA SER A 108 17.67 20.48 3.07
C SER A 108 17.51 19.23 2.20
N ASN A 109 18.64 18.64 1.78
CA ASN A 109 18.67 17.39 1.02
C ASN A 109 17.82 16.29 1.68
N LEU A 110 17.82 16.27 3.02
CA LEU A 110 17.06 15.31 3.82
C LEU A 110 15.54 15.57 3.77
N THR A 111 15.12 16.84 3.83
CA THR A 111 13.71 17.22 3.65
C THR A 111 13.23 16.86 2.25
N LEU A 112 14.04 17.14 1.22
CA LEU A 112 13.76 16.78 -0.17
C LEU A 112 13.63 15.26 -0.31
N ALA A 113 14.57 14.50 0.25
CA ALA A 113 14.54 13.04 0.25
C ALA A 113 13.28 12.48 0.94
N SER A 114 12.88 13.03 2.10
CA SER A 114 11.64 12.64 2.78
C SER A 114 10.40 12.83 1.90
N HIS A 115 10.27 13.97 1.22
CA HIS A 115 9.12 14.21 0.34
C HIS A 115 9.17 13.34 -0.92
N LEU A 116 10.37 13.07 -1.47
CA LEU A 116 10.54 12.13 -2.58
C LEU A 116 10.15 10.71 -2.21
N VAL A 117 10.59 10.22 -1.05
CA VAL A 117 10.22 8.89 -0.55
C VAL A 117 8.71 8.81 -0.32
N LEU A 118 8.12 9.83 0.29
CA LEU A 118 6.68 9.93 0.48
C LEU A 118 5.90 9.86 -0.83
N LEU A 119 6.37 10.59 -1.84
CA LEU A 119 5.79 10.63 -3.18
C LEU A 119 5.89 9.26 -3.86
N LEU A 120 7.09 8.67 -3.91
CA LEU A 120 7.32 7.40 -4.60
C LEU A 120 6.54 6.25 -3.96
N VAL A 121 6.58 6.13 -2.63
CA VAL A 121 5.83 5.08 -1.92
C VAL A 121 4.33 5.26 -2.11
N GLY A 122 3.83 6.50 -2.04
CA GLY A 122 2.43 6.81 -2.30
C GLY A 122 1.98 6.42 -3.71
N ILE A 123 2.78 6.75 -4.73
CA ILE A 123 2.49 6.38 -6.13
C ILE A 123 2.49 4.86 -6.32
N ILE A 124 3.52 4.16 -5.82
CA ILE A 124 3.64 2.70 -5.95
C ILE A 124 2.43 2.01 -5.30
N PHE A 125 2.08 2.44 -4.08
CA PHE A 125 0.92 1.90 -3.38
C PHE A 125 -0.38 2.16 -4.15
N MET A 126 -0.55 3.38 -4.68
CA MET A 126 -1.74 3.76 -5.45
C MET A 126 -1.89 2.93 -6.73
N ILE A 127 -0.80 2.71 -7.47
CA ILE A 127 -0.80 1.85 -8.66
C ILE A 127 -1.21 0.43 -8.27
N GLY A 128 -0.61 -0.14 -7.22
CA GLY A 128 -0.98 -1.46 -6.71
C GLY A 128 -2.47 -1.56 -6.35
N GLY A 129 -2.99 -0.58 -5.61
CA GLY A 129 -4.41 -0.52 -5.23
C GLY A 129 -5.36 -0.41 -6.42
N ILE A 130 -5.07 0.45 -7.40
CA ILE A 130 -5.89 0.60 -8.61
C ILE A 130 -5.92 -0.72 -9.41
N LEU A 131 -4.77 -1.37 -9.59
CA LEU A 131 -4.69 -2.66 -10.28
C LEU A 131 -5.49 -3.73 -9.56
N SER A 132 -5.48 -3.73 -8.22
CA SER A 132 -6.31 -4.64 -7.42
C SER A 132 -7.80 -4.42 -7.62
N PHE A 133 -8.26 -3.17 -7.64
CA PHE A 133 -9.67 -2.87 -7.94
C PHE A 133 -10.07 -3.31 -9.35
N ARG A 134 -9.21 -3.07 -10.34
CA ARG A 134 -9.44 -3.54 -11.72
C ARG A 134 -9.53 -5.06 -11.81
N HIS A 135 -8.64 -5.76 -11.10
CA HIS A 135 -8.67 -7.23 -11.02
C HIS A 135 -9.96 -7.74 -10.39
N ALA A 136 -10.36 -7.16 -9.25
CA ALA A 136 -11.60 -7.52 -8.56
C ALA A 136 -12.84 -7.32 -9.44
N ARG A 137 -12.87 -6.24 -10.24
CA ARG A 137 -13.95 -6.00 -11.22
C ARG A 137 -13.98 -7.07 -12.32
N LYS A 138 -12.84 -7.32 -12.98
CA LYS A 138 -12.75 -8.32 -14.06
C LYS A 138 -13.12 -9.73 -13.59
N LEU A 139 -12.77 -10.08 -12.36
CA LEU A 139 -13.10 -11.37 -11.77
C LEU A 139 -14.62 -11.54 -11.62
N ARG A 140 -15.36 -10.50 -11.21
CA ARG A 140 -16.83 -10.53 -11.15
C ARG A 140 -17.46 -10.70 -12.52
N GLU A 141 -16.98 -9.95 -13.51
CA GLU A 141 -17.42 -10.06 -14.92
C GLU A 141 -17.21 -11.49 -15.48
N SER A 142 -16.09 -12.16 -15.15
CA SER A 142 -15.84 -13.53 -15.59
C SER A 142 -16.69 -14.60 -14.90
N LEU A 143 -17.21 -14.30 -13.70
CA LEU A 143 -18.05 -15.20 -12.93
C LEU A 143 -19.53 -15.09 -13.31
N GLY A 144 -19.89 -14.12 -14.17
CA GLY A 144 -21.26 -13.90 -14.62
C GLY A 144 -22.16 -13.22 -13.59
N GLU A 145 -21.56 -12.51 -12.62
CA GLU A 145 -22.25 -11.66 -11.66
C GLU A 145 -22.40 -10.21 -12.15
#